data_AF-A0A6P1J5Y3-F1
#
_entry.id   AF-A0A6P1J5Y3-F1
#
_cell.length_a   1.000
_cell.length_b   1.000
_cell.length_c   1.000
_cell.angle_alpha   90.00
_cell.angle_beta   90.00
_cell.angle_gamma   90.00
#
_symmetry.space_group_name_H-M   'P 1'
#
loop_
_entity.id
_entity.type
_entity.pdbx_description
1 polymer ?
#
loop_
_entity_poly.entity_id
_entity_poly.type
_entity_poly.pdbx_seq_one_letter_code
_entity_poly.pdbx_strand_id
1 'polypeptide(L)'
;MSLVVDTSACVVDREGCTYGMTASGDVVLTGEIAGWIRLVAAWTEAGIDVDERARSLDPVRADQLRRVRSAMLSLGVLREAPVAGRVSFLGETALAERAVVLNGRALPESCLAVGPVAERWLIDEVRQHRERTFGAVLLHAGGALVVGPASGSDLLPVLVAVAERGVEAGRPVEGVVRQAVAQLVRRVEAGRTDPWRARTVTAAGSVLTRISPHPWQAGQPEATGPFEERATTVVDPDFGVLRLIEEADLPQVPRHHSRVRVACDAVVARRDVEVVGEGADFAAARSDAVRRALAVRAESVLDPRRVLDGAGRAVAAPTASLEELREAVRRVVAAHTASTVPGRLLADGSTLRVPVSLAFRCSDAAPATGGLGVAETAEEALRFARETAPASDPRAVVVDLDHDPVVARLGLVVRKVVILP
;
A
#
# COMPACT_ATOMS: atom_id res chain seq x y z
N MET A 1 -19.64 -15.92 -29.26
CA MET A 1 -20.58 -14.85 -28.89
C MET A 1 -20.77 -14.93 -27.40
N SER A 2 -20.36 -13.92 -26.61
CA SER A 2 -20.48 -13.99 -25.14
C SER A 2 -21.52 -13.04 -24.59
N LEU A 3 -22.07 -13.46 -23.46
CA LEU A 3 -23.13 -12.77 -22.75
C LEU A 3 -22.63 -12.28 -21.40
N VAL A 4 -23.15 -11.15 -20.95
CA VAL A 4 -22.94 -10.60 -19.60
C VAL A 4 -24.28 -10.31 -18.95
N VAL A 5 -24.41 -10.60 -17.66
CA VAL A 5 -25.60 -10.27 -16.86
C VAL A 5 -25.55 -8.79 -16.44
N ASP A 6 -26.59 -8.04 -16.75
CA ASP A 6 -26.77 -6.68 -16.25
C ASP A 6 -27.40 -6.71 -14.84
N THR A 7 -26.59 -6.39 -13.83
CA THR A 7 -27.02 -6.35 -12.43
C THR A 7 -27.97 -5.20 -12.10
N SER A 8 -28.23 -4.28 -13.05
CA SER A 8 -29.23 -3.22 -12.91
C SER A 8 -30.65 -3.63 -13.34
N ALA A 9 -30.82 -4.83 -13.88
CA ALA A 9 -32.13 -5.33 -14.34
C ALA A 9 -32.64 -6.55 -13.55
N CYS A 10 -31.73 -7.29 -12.91
CA CYS A 10 -32.05 -8.45 -12.08
C CYS A 10 -31.05 -8.56 -10.92
N VAL A 11 -31.55 -8.68 -9.69
CA VAL A 11 -30.73 -8.86 -8.48
C VAL A 11 -30.95 -10.26 -7.94
N VAL A 12 -29.86 -10.97 -7.62
CA VAL A 12 -29.92 -12.19 -6.82
C VAL A 12 -29.31 -11.86 -5.47
N ASP A 13 -30.11 -11.93 -4.40
CA ASP A 13 -29.61 -11.62 -3.06
C ASP A 13 -28.79 -12.78 -2.47
N ARG A 14 -28.22 -12.54 -1.29
CA ARG A 14 -27.41 -13.55 -0.56
C ARG A 14 -28.23 -14.74 -0.08
N GLU A 15 -29.56 -14.64 -0.06
CA GLU A 15 -30.48 -15.72 0.33
C GLU A 15 -30.94 -16.53 -0.89
N GLY A 16 -30.49 -16.15 -2.10
CA GLY A 16 -30.79 -16.84 -3.35
C GLY A 16 -32.11 -16.42 -3.98
N CYS A 17 -32.77 -15.37 -3.48
CA CYS A 17 -33.97 -14.82 -4.07
C CYS A 17 -33.64 -14.01 -5.32
N THR A 18 -34.43 -14.16 -6.38
CA THR A 18 -34.23 -13.47 -7.66
C THR A 18 -35.29 -12.38 -7.80
N TYR A 19 -34.86 -11.15 -8.03
CA TYR A 19 -35.73 -9.98 -8.18
C TYR A 19 -35.61 -9.47 -9.62
N GLY A 20 -36.75 -9.28 -10.29
CA GLY A 20 -36.82 -8.58 -11.57
C GLY A 20 -37.28 -7.15 -11.35
N MET A 21 -36.59 -6.18 -11.95
CA MET A 21 -36.99 -4.78 -11.87
C MET A 21 -38.09 -4.46 -12.88
N THR A 22 -39.24 -3.96 -12.41
CA THR A 22 -40.33 -3.46 -13.26
C THR A 22 -40.48 -1.94 -13.09
N ALA A 23 -41.21 -1.28 -13.99
CA ALA A 23 -41.55 0.13 -13.85
C ALA A 23 -42.35 0.45 -12.57
N SER A 24 -42.86 -0.58 -11.88
CA SER A 24 -43.64 -0.47 -10.64
C SER A 24 -42.82 -0.81 -9.38
N GLY A 25 -41.53 -1.12 -9.53
CA GLY A 25 -40.64 -1.60 -8.45
C GLY A 25 -40.17 -3.04 -8.65
N ASP A 26 -39.45 -3.54 -7.64
CA ASP A 26 -38.83 -4.87 -7.63
C ASP A 26 -39.89 -5.96 -7.42
N VAL A 27 -39.92 -6.96 -8.30
CA VAL A 27 -40.81 -8.11 -8.19
C VAL A 27 -39.99 -9.37 -7.92
N VAL A 28 -40.34 -10.10 -6.87
CA VAL A 28 -39.72 -11.40 -6.56
C VAL A 28 -40.15 -12.42 -7.62
N LEU A 29 -39.18 -12.92 -8.38
CA LEU A 29 -39.39 -14.00 -9.33
C LEU A 29 -39.35 -15.34 -8.56
N THR A 30 -40.44 -16.10 -8.66
CA THR A 30 -40.58 -17.41 -7.99
C THR A 30 -40.77 -18.54 -9.01
N GLY A 31 -40.60 -19.79 -8.57
CA GLY A 31 -40.81 -20.98 -9.40
C GLY A 31 -39.62 -21.39 -10.29
N GLU A 32 -39.88 -22.26 -11.26
CA GLU A 32 -38.85 -22.87 -12.11
C GLU A 32 -38.07 -21.86 -12.96
N ILE A 33 -38.72 -20.78 -13.40
CA ILE A 33 -38.08 -19.70 -14.17
C ILE A 33 -36.97 -19.01 -13.38
N ALA A 34 -37.19 -18.74 -12.09
CA ALA A 34 -36.14 -18.20 -11.22
C ALA A 34 -34.95 -19.17 -11.10
N GLY A 35 -35.22 -20.48 -11.06
CA GLY A 35 -34.19 -21.52 -11.13
C GLY A 35 -33.35 -21.45 -12.41
N TRP A 36 -34.00 -21.31 -13.57
CA TRP A 36 -33.31 -21.19 -14.85
C TRP A 36 -32.52 -19.88 -14.98
N ILE A 37 -33.06 -18.76 -14.52
CA ILE A 37 -32.36 -17.47 -14.50
C ILE A 37 -31.10 -17.56 -13.62
N ARG A 38 -31.21 -18.13 -12.42
CA ARG A 38 -30.05 -18.37 -11.55
C ARG A 38 -29.02 -19.28 -12.20
N LEU A 39 -29.46 -20.33 -12.90
CA LEU A 39 -28.56 -21.25 -13.58
C LEU A 39 -27.80 -20.57 -14.72
N VAL A 40 -28.51 -19.81 -15.57
CA VAL A 40 -27.91 -19.03 -16.67
C VAL A 40 -26.98 -17.96 -16.12
N ALA A 41 -27.37 -17.25 -15.06
CA ALA A 41 -26.54 -16.25 -14.39
C ALA A 41 -25.28 -16.89 -13.80
N ALA A 42 -25.41 -17.98 -13.04
CA ALA A 42 -24.29 -18.70 -12.45
C ALA A 42 -23.32 -19.25 -13.51
N TRP A 43 -23.82 -19.75 -14.64
CA TRP A 43 -22.97 -20.20 -15.75
C TRP A 43 -22.30 -19.04 -16.46
N THR A 44 -23.02 -17.92 -16.65
CA THR A 44 -22.45 -16.71 -17.23
C THR A 44 -21.37 -16.11 -16.32
N GLU A 45 -21.59 -16.07 -15.00
CA GLU A 45 -20.62 -15.65 -13.97
C GLU A 45 -19.43 -16.60 -13.86
N ALA A 46 -19.65 -17.91 -13.97
CA ALA A 46 -18.60 -18.93 -14.01
C ALA A 46 -17.87 -18.99 -15.35
N GLY A 47 -18.39 -18.27 -16.35
CA GLY A 47 -17.81 -18.13 -17.66
C GLY A 47 -17.98 -19.30 -18.61
N ILE A 48 -19.06 -20.04 -18.43
CA ILE A 48 -19.44 -21.21 -19.20
C ILE A 48 -20.37 -20.74 -20.32
N ASP A 49 -20.08 -21.14 -21.57
CA ASP A 49 -20.97 -20.89 -22.70
C ASP A 49 -22.30 -21.64 -22.46
N VAL A 50 -23.37 -20.86 -22.33
CA VAL A 50 -24.71 -21.37 -22.01
C VAL A 50 -25.22 -22.30 -23.11
N ASP A 51 -24.95 -22.00 -24.38
CA ASP A 51 -25.39 -22.82 -25.52
C ASP A 51 -24.56 -24.11 -25.63
N GLU A 52 -23.27 -24.07 -25.30
CA GLU A 52 -22.42 -25.25 -25.21
C GLU A 52 -22.87 -26.17 -24.05
N ARG A 53 -23.12 -25.59 -22.87
CA ARG A 53 -23.56 -26.34 -21.70
C ARG A 53 -24.97 -26.90 -21.87
N ALA A 54 -25.84 -26.21 -22.59
CA ALA A 54 -27.17 -26.69 -22.97
C ALA A 54 -27.13 -28.04 -23.69
N ARG A 55 -26.07 -28.32 -24.46
CA ARG A 55 -25.93 -29.58 -25.23
C ARG A 55 -25.78 -30.81 -24.33
N SER A 56 -25.40 -30.62 -23.08
CA SER A 56 -25.28 -31.70 -22.08
C SER A 56 -26.58 -31.98 -21.32
N LEU A 57 -27.63 -31.19 -21.55
CA LEU A 57 -28.97 -31.41 -21.00
C LEU A 57 -29.83 -32.23 -21.98
N ASP A 58 -30.92 -32.81 -21.47
CA ASP A 58 -31.93 -33.39 -22.35
C ASP A 58 -32.56 -32.31 -23.26
N PRO A 59 -33.12 -32.69 -24.43
CA PRO A 59 -33.57 -31.73 -25.43
C PRO A 59 -34.62 -30.73 -24.93
N VAL A 60 -35.50 -31.15 -24.03
CA VAL A 60 -36.58 -30.30 -23.48
C VAL A 60 -35.98 -29.23 -22.57
N ARG A 61 -35.07 -29.62 -21.68
CA ARG A 61 -34.37 -28.67 -20.80
C ARG A 61 -33.42 -27.75 -21.56
N ALA A 62 -32.74 -28.25 -22.58
CA ALA A 62 -31.88 -27.44 -23.43
C ALA A 62 -32.67 -26.35 -24.17
N ASP A 63 -33.86 -26.69 -24.68
CA ASP A 63 -34.74 -25.74 -25.36
C ASP A 63 -35.31 -24.69 -24.39
N GLN A 64 -35.74 -25.13 -23.20
CA GLN A 64 -36.21 -24.22 -22.14
C GLN A 64 -35.11 -23.23 -21.72
N LEU A 65 -33.89 -23.70 -21.54
CA LEU A 65 -32.73 -22.86 -21.20
C LEU A 65 -32.45 -21.82 -22.30
N ARG A 66 -32.51 -22.21 -23.58
CA ARG A 66 -32.34 -21.28 -24.71
C ARG A 66 -33.44 -20.23 -24.75
N ARG A 67 -34.70 -20.60 -24.51
CA ARG A 67 -35.81 -19.65 -24.43
C ARG A 67 -35.61 -18.63 -23.31
N VAL A 68 -35.18 -19.08 -22.13
CA VAL A 68 -34.87 -18.20 -21.00
C VAL A 68 -33.71 -17.26 -21.33
N ARG A 69 -32.62 -17.78 -21.91
CA ARG A 69 -31.48 -16.96 -22.38
C ARG A 69 -31.91 -15.91 -23.40
N SER A 70 -32.68 -16.28 -24.42
CA SER A 70 -33.20 -15.34 -25.42
C SER A 70 -34.10 -14.29 -24.81
N ALA A 71 -34.98 -14.66 -23.87
CA ALA A 71 -35.82 -13.70 -23.15
C ALA A 71 -34.97 -12.73 -22.32
N MET A 72 -33.95 -13.22 -21.61
CA MET A 72 -33.03 -12.37 -20.86
C MET A 72 -32.24 -11.41 -21.77
N LEU A 73 -31.83 -11.86 -22.97
CA LEU A 73 -31.21 -11.00 -23.99
C LEU A 73 -32.17 -9.90 -24.48
N SER A 74 -33.40 -10.25 -24.85
CA SER A 74 -34.41 -9.30 -25.33
C SER A 74 -34.81 -8.28 -24.26
N LEU A 75 -34.78 -8.66 -22.98
CA LEU A 75 -35.03 -7.78 -21.85
C LEU A 75 -33.81 -6.96 -21.41
N GLY A 76 -32.66 -7.14 -22.08
CA GLY A 76 -31.40 -6.47 -21.72
C GLY A 76 -30.77 -6.93 -20.41
N VAL A 77 -31.31 -8.00 -19.80
CA VAL A 77 -30.78 -8.68 -18.61
C VAL A 77 -29.51 -9.44 -18.95
N LEU A 78 -29.45 -10.03 -20.14
CA LEU A 78 -28.20 -10.45 -20.78
C LEU A 78 -27.87 -9.46 -21.88
N ARG A 79 -26.60 -9.08 -22.01
CA ARG A 79 -26.12 -8.25 -23.10
C ARG A 79 -25.09 -9.02 -23.91
N GLU A 80 -25.19 -8.93 -25.23
CA GLU A 80 -24.10 -9.34 -26.11
C GLU A 80 -22.93 -8.39 -25.89
N ALA A 81 -21.75 -8.94 -25.58
CA ALA A 81 -20.55 -8.16 -25.41
C ALA A 81 -20.19 -7.46 -26.74
N PRO A 82 -20.19 -6.12 -26.84
CA PRO A 82 -19.66 -5.45 -28.01
C PRO A 82 -18.16 -5.74 -28.08
N VAL A 83 -17.71 -6.34 -29.18
CA VAL A 83 -16.27 -6.47 -29.46
C VAL A 83 -15.76 -5.07 -29.80
N ALA A 84 -15.00 -4.46 -28.89
CA ALA A 84 -14.37 -3.17 -29.12
C ALA A 84 -12.89 -3.20 -28.74
N GLY A 85 -12.07 -2.62 -29.63
CA GLY A 85 -10.61 -2.58 -29.59
C GLY A 85 -9.97 -3.86 -30.15
N ARG A 86 -8.99 -3.75 -31.05
CA ARG A 86 -8.12 -4.89 -31.41
C ARG A 86 -7.25 -5.24 -30.20
N VAL A 87 -7.81 -5.99 -29.25
CA VAL A 87 -7.05 -6.57 -28.16
C VAL A 87 -6.22 -7.71 -28.74
N SER A 88 -4.92 -7.48 -28.92
CA SER A 88 -3.99 -8.54 -29.30
C SER A 88 -3.56 -9.30 -28.05
N PHE A 89 -3.70 -10.62 -28.11
CA PHE A 89 -3.30 -11.51 -27.04
C PHE A 89 -1.93 -12.10 -27.33
N LEU A 90 -1.06 -12.12 -26.32
CA LEU A 90 0.26 -12.72 -26.41
C LEU A 90 0.42 -13.77 -25.31
N GLY A 91 1.02 -14.92 -25.65
CA GLY A 91 1.19 -16.06 -24.74
C GLY A 91 -0.01 -17.02 -24.72
N GLU A 92 -0.54 -17.35 -23.54
CA GLU A 92 -1.68 -18.28 -23.39
C GLU A 92 -3.02 -17.65 -23.83
N THR A 93 -3.19 -17.51 -25.15
CA THR A 93 -4.29 -16.80 -25.84
C THR A 93 -5.69 -17.25 -25.43
N ALA A 94 -5.95 -18.56 -25.38
CA ALA A 94 -7.30 -19.08 -25.12
C ALA A 94 -7.88 -18.73 -23.73
N LEU A 95 -7.05 -18.50 -22.71
CA LEU A 95 -7.51 -18.09 -21.38
C LEU A 95 -7.76 -16.59 -21.30
N ALA A 96 -6.89 -15.80 -21.94
CA ALA A 96 -7.02 -14.36 -22.00
C ALA A 96 -8.24 -13.93 -22.82
N GLU A 97 -8.43 -14.56 -23.98
CA GLU A 97 -9.60 -14.41 -24.84
C GLU A 97 -10.88 -14.71 -24.06
N ARG A 98 -10.96 -15.88 -23.41
CA ARG A 98 -12.12 -16.26 -22.59
C ARG A 98 -12.39 -15.23 -21.49
N ALA A 99 -11.40 -14.78 -20.75
CA ALA A 99 -11.63 -13.84 -19.65
C ALA A 99 -12.04 -12.42 -20.11
N VAL A 100 -11.55 -11.94 -21.25
CA VAL A 100 -12.01 -10.68 -21.86
C VAL A 100 -13.48 -10.82 -22.28
N VAL A 101 -13.77 -11.92 -22.97
CA VAL A 101 -15.10 -12.31 -23.45
C VAL A 101 -16.13 -12.37 -22.30
N LEU A 102 -15.73 -12.81 -21.11
CA LEU A 102 -16.58 -12.91 -19.92
C LEU A 102 -16.83 -11.60 -19.18
N ASN A 103 -15.97 -10.60 -19.35
CA ASN A 103 -16.22 -9.29 -18.77
C ASN A 103 -17.21 -8.48 -19.64
N GLY A 104 -17.30 -8.80 -20.93
CA GLY A 104 -18.20 -8.22 -21.93
C GLY A 104 -18.33 -6.69 -21.92
N ARG A 105 -17.21 -6.03 -21.70
CA ARG A 105 -17.06 -4.58 -21.79
C ARG A 105 -16.12 -4.22 -22.93
N ALA A 106 -16.39 -3.09 -23.56
CA ALA A 106 -15.52 -2.51 -24.58
C ALA A 106 -14.16 -2.14 -23.96
N LEU A 107 -13.06 -2.60 -24.55
CA LEU A 107 -11.72 -2.24 -24.09
C LEU A 107 -11.09 -1.20 -25.04
N PRO A 108 -10.28 -0.26 -24.52
CA PRO A 108 -9.41 0.57 -25.36
C PRO A 108 -8.44 -0.32 -26.16
N GLU A 109 -7.90 0.20 -27.26
CA GLU A 109 -6.82 -0.49 -27.98
C GLU A 109 -5.66 -0.75 -27.03
N SER A 110 -5.44 -2.02 -26.68
CA SER A 110 -4.46 -2.44 -25.68
C SER A 110 -4.02 -3.87 -25.99
N CYS A 111 -2.73 -4.12 -25.84
CA CYS A 111 -2.18 -5.47 -25.94
C CYS A 111 -2.25 -6.14 -24.56
N LEU A 112 -2.94 -7.28 -24.45
CA LEU A 112 -3.02 -8.04 -23.21
C LEU A 112 -2.16 -9.30 -23.31
N ALA A 113 -1.20 -9.43 -22.42
CA ALA A 113 -0.29 -10.57 -22.38
C ALA A 113 -0.56 -11.46 -21.18
N VAL A 114 -0.51 -12.77 -21.37
CA VAL A 114 -0.59 -13.76 -20.29
C VAL A 114 0.51 -14.79 -20.49
N GLY A 115 1.44 -14.89 -19.55
CA GLY A 115 2.43 -15.97 -19.60
C GLY A 115 3.56 -15.85 -18.58
N PRO A 116 4.56 -16.73 -18.69
CA PRO A 116 5.66 -16.78 -17.75
C PRO A 116 6.58 -15.56 -17.88
N VAL A 117 7.09 -15.07 -16.75
CA VAL A 117 8.07 -13.96 -16.72
C VAL A 117 9.42 -14.39 -17.31
N ALA A 118 9.81 -15.64 -17.08
CA ALA A 118 11.16 -16.13 -17.36
C ALA A 118 11.50 -16.22 -18.87
N GLU A 119 10.50 -16.32 -19.74
CA GLU A 119 10.72 -16.57 -21.16
C GLU A 119 11.01 -15.32 -22.00
N ARG A 120 11.07 -14.12 -21.37
CA ARG A 120 11.46 -12.81 -21.93
C ARG A 120 10.71 -12.32 -23.18
N TRP A 121 9.86 -13.12 -23.81
CA TRP A 121 9.13 -12.75 -25.04
C TRP A 121 8.27 -11.49 -24.86
N LEU A 122 7.65 -11.29 -23.69
CA LEU A 122 6.85 -10.09 -23.41
C LEU A 122 7.73 -8.84 -23.31
N ILE A 123 8.93 -8.98 -22.74
CA ILE A 123 9.90 -7.88 -22.65
C ILE A 123 10.33 -7.47 -24.07
N ASP A 124 10.57 -8.44 -24.95
CA ASP A 124 11.01 -8.18 -26.32
C ASP A 124 9.89 -7.56 -27.18
N GLU A 125 8.65 -7.99 -27.02
CA GLU A 125 7.50 -7.35 -27.68
C GLU A 125 7.34 -5.88 -27.22
N VAL A 126 7.36 -5.63 -25.91
CA VAL A 126 7.22 -4.27 -25.37
C VAL A 126 8.38 -3.37 -25.81
N ARG A 127 9.59 -3.94 -25.98
CA ARG A 127 10.74 -3.20 -26.54
C ARG A 127 10.52 -2.77 -27.99
N GLN A 128 9.88 -3.60 -28.81
CA GLN A 128 9.64 -3.32 -30.23
C GLN A 128 8.47 -2.33 -30.44
N HIS A 129 7.54 -2.25 -29.49
CA HIS A 129 6.30 -1.48 -29.62
C HIS A 129 6.02 -0.58 -28.39
N ARG A 130 7.01 0.22 -27.97
CA ARG A 130 6.95 1.02 -26.73
C ARG A 130 5.79 2.03 -26.66
N GLU A 131 5.28 2.44 -27.81
CA GLU A 131 4.19 3.40 -27.97
C GLU A 131 2.80 2.83 -27.64
N ARG A 132 2.66 1.50 -27.60
CA ARG A 132 1.37 0.84 -27.33
C ARG A 132 1.06 0.77 -25.84
N THR A 133 -0.22 0.66 -25.51
CA THR A 133 -0.65 0.35 -24.14
C THR A 133 -0.68 -1.16 -23.94
N PHE A 134 -0.05 -1.62 -22.86
CA PHE A 134 0.04 -3.03 -22.50
C PHE A 134 -0.54 -3.30 -21.12
N GLY A 135 -1.15 -4.46 -20.98
CA GLY A 135 -1.49 -5.07 -19.70
C GLY A 135 -0.91 -6.48 -19.65
N ALA A 136 -0.40 -6.92 -18.50
CA ALA A 136 0.23 -8.22 -18.37
C ALA A 136 -0.28 -9.02 -17.15
N VAL A 137 -0.52 -10.31 -17.35
CA VAL A 137 -0.64 -11.30 -16.27
C VAL A 137 0.59 -12.20 -16.32
N LEU A 138 1.41 -12.07 -15.29
CA LEU A 138 2.68 -12.75 -15.14
C LEU A 138 2.52 -13.97 -14.23
N LEU A 139 2.77 -15.16 -14.76
CA LEU A 139 2.58 -16.42 -14.04
C LEU A 139 3.81 -16.75 -13.17
N HIS A 140 3.59 -17.20 -11.94
CA HIS A 140 4.65 -17.64 -11.03
C HIS A 140 4.21 -18.73 -10.04
N ALA A 141 5.18 -19.37 -9.38
CA ALA A 141 4.90 -20.34 -8.32
C ALA A 141 4.03 -19.70 -7.21
N GLY A 142 2.84 -20.27 -6.99
CA GLY A 142 1.90 -19.82 -5.96
C GLY A 142 0.91 -18.72 -6.38
N GLY A 143 0.99 -18.15 -7.58
CA GLY A 143 0.08 -17.08 -7.99
C GLY A 143 0.24 -16.52 -9.40
N ALA A 144 -0.54 -15.47 -9.69
CA ALA A 144 -0.46 -14.67 -10.90
C ALA A 144 -0.39 -13.18 -10.55
N LEU A 145 0.58 -12.48 -11.13
CA LEU A 145 0.83 -11.06 -10.88
C LEU A 145 0.25 -10.23 -12.02
N VAL A 146 -0.68 -9.32 -11.71
CA VAL A 146 -1.37 -8.48 -12.69
C VAL A 146 -0.71 -7.10 -12.74
N VAL A 147 -0.20 -6.70 -13.91
CA VAL A 147 0.56 -5.47 -14.16
C VAL A 147 -0.09 -4.63 -15.26
N GLY A 148 -0.12 -3.30 -15.09
CA GLY A 148 -0.73 -2.38 -16.06
C GLY A 148 -2.25 -2.19 -15.86
N PRO A 149 -2.95 -1.57 -16.82
CA PRO A 149 -2.47 -1.09 -18.12
C PRO A 149 -1.41 0.03 -18.00
N ALA A 150 -0.47 0.15 -18.93
CA ALA A 150 0.44 1.29 -19.06
C ALA A 150 1.06 1.35 -20.46
N SER A 151 1.69 2.46 -20.83
CA SER A 151 2.48 2.51 -22.08
C SER A 151 3.63 1.50 -22.03
N GLY A 152 4.10 1.01 -23.18
CA GLY A 152 5.24 0.10 -23.23
C GLY A 152 6.49 0.71 -22.60
N SER A 153 6.69 2.02 -22.75
CA SER A 153 7.76 2.78 -22.09
C SER A 153 7.67 2.72 -20.56
N ASP A 154 6.47 2.78 -20.00
CA ASP A 154 6.25 2.73 -18.54
C ASP A 154 6.25 1.29 -18.01
N LEU A 155 5.81 0.32 -18.82
CA LEU A 155 5.69 -1.07 -18.44
C LEU A 155 7.03 -1.83 -18.53
N LEU A 156 7.91 -1.46 -19.46
CA LEU A 156 9.17 -2.17 -19.70
C LEU A 156 10.07 -2.25 -18.46
N PRO A 157 10.33 -1.17 -17.70
CA PRO A 157 11.16 -1.24 -16.48
C PRO A 157 10.57 -2.18 -15.43
N VAL A 158 9.24 -2.25 -15.37
CA VAL A 158 8.51 -3.12 -14.44
C VAL A 158 8.71 -4.58 -14.80
N LEU A 159 8.54 -4.94 -16.08
CA LEU A 159 8.71 -6.32 -16.55
C LEU A 159 10.14 -6.83 -16.37
N VAL A 160 11.14 -5.97 -16.62
CA VAL A 160 12.56 -6.28 -16.36
C VAL A 160 12.79 -6.53 -14.87
N ALA A 161 12.28 -5.67 -13.99
CA ALA A 161 12.42 -5.83 -12.54
C ALA A 161 11.78 -7.12 -12.01
N VAL A 162 10.64 -7.56 -12.56
CA VAL A 162 10.04 -8.85 -12.19
C VAL A 162 10.93 -10.01 -12.66
N ALA A 163 11.48 -9.94 -13.88
CA ALA A 163 12.33 -11.00 -14.43
C ALA A 163 13.64 -11.17 -13.67
N GLU A 164 14.28 -10.07 -13.27
CA GLU A 164 15.55 -10.10 -12.52
C GLU A 164 15.42 -10.68 -11.10
N ARG A 165 14.22 -10.64 -10.51
CA ARG A 165 13.95 -11.21 -9.18
C ARG A 165 13.95 -12.74 -9.14
N GLY A 166 14.10 -13.41 -10.29
CA GLY A 166 14.22 -14.87 -10.32
C GLY A 166 13.00 -15.58 -9.74
N VAL A 167 11.80 -15.06 -10.03
CA VAL A 167 10.56 -15.66 -9.50
C VAL A 167 10.48 -17.12 -9.94
N GLU A 168 10.31 -18.03 -8.97
CA GLU A 168 10.25 -19.47 -9.23
C GLU A 168 9.20 -19.79 -10.30
N ALA A 169 9.62 -20.53 -11.32
CA ALA A 169 8.76 -20.95 -12.41
C ALA A 169 7.73 -21.96 -11.88
N GLY A 170 6.45 -21.65 -12.06
CA GLY A 170 5.35 -22.53 -11.69
C GLY A 170 4.04 -21.99 -12.23
N ARG A 171 3.16 -22.87 -12.70
CA ARG A 171 1.85 -22.48 -13.22
C ARG A 171 0.82 -22.51 -12.08
N PRO A 172 0.17 -21.38 -11.74
CA PRO A 172 -0.89 -21.39 -10.74
C PRO A 172 -2.12 -22.16 -11.25
N VAL A 173 -3.02 -22.54 -10.34
CA VAL A 173 -4.28 -23.20 -10.70
C VAL A 173 -5.14 -22.32 -11.61
N GLU A 174 -5.92 -22.93 -12.49
CA GLU A 174 -6.67 -22.22 -13.54
C GLU A 174 -7.56 -21.10 -13.01
N GLY A 175 -8.21 -21.30 -11.85
CA GLY A 175 -9.06 -20.29 -11.20
C GLY A 175 -8.31 -19.00 -10.85
N VAL A 176 -7.05 -19.10 -10.44
CA VAL A 176 -6.19 -17.94 -10.14
C VAL A 176 -5.86 -17.15 -11.41
N VAL A 177 -5.57 -17.85 -12.51
CA VAL A 177 -5.30 -17.22 -13.81
C VAL A 177 -6.53 -16.47 -14.30
N ARG A 178 -7.72 -17.11 -14.25
CA ARG A 178 -8.98 -16.46 -14.66
C ARG A 178 -9.26 -15.19 -13.85
N GLN A 179 -9.09 -15.26 -12.53
CA GLN A 179 -9.30 -14.11 -11.65
C GLN A 179 -8.28 -12.99 -11.92
N ALA A 180 -7.02 -13.34 -12.18
CA ALA A 180 -5.98 -12.38 -12.53
C ALA A 180 -6.28 -11.65 -13.85
N VAL A 181 -6.69 -12.36 -14.90
CA VAL A 181 -7.08 -11.73 -16.17
C VAL A 181 -8.31 -10.84 -15.98
N ALA A 182 -9.33 -11.29 -15.23
CA ALA A 182 -10.49 -10.46 -14.94
C ALA A 182 -10.13 -9.17 -14.18
N GLN A 183 -9.13 -9.21 -13.30
CA GLN A 183 -8.59 -8.01 -12.65
C GLN A 183 -7.89 -7.09 -13.64
N LEU A 184 -7.10 -7.64 -14.58
CA LEU A 184 -6.42 -6.85 -15.60
C LEU A 184 -7.43 -6.10 -16.48
N VAL A 185 -8.45 -6.80 -16.97
CA VAL A 185 -9.53 -6.24 -17.81
C VAL A 185 -10.22 -5.07 -17.11
N ARG A 186 -10.57 -5.22 -15.83
CA ARG A 186 -11.15 -4.13 -15.01
C ARG A 186 -10.22 -2.93 -14.86
N ARG A 187 -8.90 -3.15 -14.79
CA ARG A 187 -7.92 -2.05 -14.69
C ARG A 187 -7.76 -1.31 -16.02
N VAL A 188 -7.77 -2.05 -17.12
CA VAL A 188 -7.74 -1.51 -18.50
C VAL A 188 -8.96 -0.63 -18.73
N GLU A 189 -10.14 -1.10 -18.36
CA GLU A 189 -11.38 -0.33 -18.43
C GLU A 189 -11.33 0.95 -17.57
N ALA A 190 -10.86 0.83 -16.32
CA ALA A 190 -10.80 1.95 -15.38
C ALA A 190 -9.70 2.98 -15.71
N GLY A 191 -8.93 2.80 -16.79
CA GLY A 191 -7.82 3.68 -17.16
C GLY A 191 -6.74 3.80 -16.07
N ARG A 192 -6.56 2.76 -15.24
CA ARG A 192 -5.62 2.83 -14.10
C ARG A 192 -4.20 2.55 -14.57
N THR A 193 -3.40 3.61 -14.70
CA THR A 193 -2.09 3.60 -15.38
C THR A 193 -0.87 3.39 -14.49
N ASP A 194 -1.01 2.87 -13.26
CA ASP A 194 0.16 2.64 -12.39
C ASP A 194 0.68 1.19 -12.55
N PRO A 195 1.66 0.93 -13.45
CA PRO A 195 2.21 -0.41 -13.64
C PRO A 195 3.05 -0.86 -12.45
N TRP A 196 3.49 0.04 -11.58
CA TRP A 196 4.30 -0.30 -10.41
C TRP A 196 3.47 -0.89 -9.27
N ARG A 197 2.14 -0.75 -9.32
CA ARG A 197 1.19 -1.41 -8.42
C ARG A 197 0.55 -2.61 -9.11
N ALA A 198 1.12 -3.80 -8.87
CA ALA A 198 0.48 -5.05 -9.26
C ALA A 198 -0.58 -5.51 -8.26
N ARG A 199 -1.40 -6.43 -8.72
CA ARG A 199 -2.21 -7.29 -7.85
C ARG A 199 -1.72 -8.72 -8.00
N THR A 200 -1.23 -9.31 -6.93
CA THR A 200 -0.95 -10.75 -6.86
C THR A 200 -2.25 -11.46 -6.55
N VAL A 201 -2.62 -12.43 -7.38
CA VAL A 201 -3.77 -13.31 -7.18
C VAL A 201 -3.23 -14.69 -6.84
N THR A 202 -3.67 -15.23 -5.71
CA THR A 202 -3.34 -16.58 -5.25
C THR A 202 -4.63 -17.36 -4.98
N ALA A 203 -4.52 -18.66 -4.70
CA ALA A 203 -5.68 -19.46 -4.33
C ALA A 203 -6.36 -18.96 -3.03
N ALA A 204 -5.62 -18.27 -2.16
CA ALA A 204 -6.12 -17.70 -0.91
C ALA A 204 -6.78 -16.32 -1.08
N GLY A 205 -6.69 -15.71 -2.27
CA GLY A 205 -7.29 -14.40 -2.56
C GLY A 205 -6.36 -13.45 -3.29
N SER A 206 -6.73 -12.16 -3.35
CA SER A 206 -5.94 -11.13 -4.02
C SER A 206 -5.24 -10.22 -3.02
N VAL A 207 -3.94 -10.00 -3.22
CA VAL A 207 -3.12 -9.07 -2.44
C VAL A 207 -2.58 -7.99 -3.38
N LEU A 208 -2.59 -6.74 -2.95
CA LEU A 208 -1.92 -5.66 -3.69
C LEU A 208 -0.42 -5.80 -3.47
N THR A 209 0.36 -5.82 -4.54
CA THR A 209 1.81 -6.04 -4.47
C THR A 209 2.52 -4.99 -5.32
N ARG A 210 3.45 -4.25 -4.72
CA ARG A 210 4.27 -3.29 -5.45
C ARG A 210 5.41 -4.00 -6.16
N ILE A 211 5.56 -3.73 -7.45
CA ILE A 211 6.55 -4.37 -8.32
C ILE A 211 7.90 -3.65 -8.26
N SER A 212 7.93 -2.42 -7.73
CA SER A 212 9.10 -1.54 -7.72
C SER A 212 10.38 -2.24 -7.26
N PRO A 213 11.53 -1.99 -7.91
CA PRO A 213 12.81 -2.10 -7.23
C PRO A 213 12.77 -1.16 -6.00
N HIS A 214 13.51 -1.51 -4.97
CA HIS A 214 13.53 -0.91 -3.64
C HIS A 214 13.45 0.66 -3.65
N PRO A 215 12.81 1.31 -2.64
CA PRO A 215 12.13 2.61 -2.73
C PRO A 215 13.01 3.87 -2.72
N TRP A 216 14.24 3.78 -3.23
CA TRP A 216 15.13 4.91 -3.43
C TRP A 216 15.23 5.20 -4.93
N GLN A 217 14.22 5.87 -5.52
CA GLN A 217 14.39 6.73 -6.73
C GLN A 217 13.11 7.41 -7.24
N ALA A 218 13.24 8.71 -7.52
CA ALA A 218 13.16 9.19 -8.90
C ALA A 218 14.48 9.92 -9.26
N GLY A 219 15.29 9.36 -10.18
CA GLY A 219 16.40 10.06 -10.87
C GLY A 219 17.84 9.99 -10.31
N GLN A 220 18.33 8.87 -9.77
CA GLN A 220 19.58 8.82 -8.97
C GLN A 220 20.93 8.95 -9.68
N PRO A 221 21.98 9.19 -8.87
CA PRO A 221 22.90 8.11 -8.53
C PRO A 221 22.95 7.80 -7.01
N GLU A 222 23.07 6.49 -6.74
CA GLU A 222 23.43 5.74 -5.51
C GLU A 222 23.09 6.32 -4.12
N ALA A 223 22.44 5.50 -3.28
CA ALA A 223 22.60 5.63 -1.84
C ALA A 223 24.07 5.28 -1.51
N THR A 224 24.91 6.29 -1.30
CA THR A 224 26.38 6.12 -1.21
C THR A 224 26.91 5.94 0.22
N GLY A 225 26.04 5.87 1.23
CA GLY A 225 26.44 5.84 2.64
C GLY A 225 25.82 4.70 3.45
N PRO A 226 26.53 4.22 4.50
CA PRO A 226 26.08 3.11 5.34
C PRO A 226 24.82 3.45 6.16
N PHE A 227 24.51 4.72 6.38
CA PHE A 227 23.28 5.15 7.04
C PHE A 227 22.07 4.96 6.14
N GLU A 228 22.18 5.40 4.88
CA GLU A 228 21.13 5.35 3.88
C GLU A 228 20.71 3.89 3.62
N GLU A 229 21.69 2.99 3.50
CA GLU A 229 21.46 1.54 3.40
C GLU A 229 20.61 1.01 4.57
N ARG A 230 20.97 1.33 5.81
CA ARG A 230 20.20 0.92 7.00
C ARG A 230 18.80 1.54 7.00
N ALA A 231 18.68 2.82 6.68
CA ALA A 231 17.41 3.55 6.68
C ALA A 231 16.41 2.96 5.67
N THR A 232 16.89 2.38 4.56
CA THR A 232 16.00 1.74 3.59
C THR A 232 15.17 0.59 4.18
N THR A 233 15.66 -0.07 5.24
CA THR A 233 14.96 -1.18 5.92
C THR A 233 13.71 -0.77 6.70
N VAL A 234 13.48 0.54 6.86
CA VAL A 234 12.34 1.09 7.61
C VAL A 234 11.39 1.93 6.74
N VAL A 235 11.69 2.04 5.44
CA VAL A 235 10.87 2.77 4.45
C VAL A 235 9.88 1.82 3.80
N ASP A 236 8.59 2.04 4.05
CA ASP A 236 7.49 1.35 3.36
C ASP A 236 6.21 2.22 3.44
N PRO A 237 5.52 2.49 2.32
CA PRO A 237 4.39 3.42 2.27
C PRO A 237 3.15 3.03 3.07
N ASP A 238 2.95 1.75 3.33
CA ASP A 238 1.73 1.25 3.96
C ASP A 238 1.99 0.83 5.42
N PHE A 239 3.14 0.22 5.68
CA PHE A 239 3.50 -0.39 6.96
C PHE A 239 4.82 0.12 7.54
N GLY A 240 5.59 0.85 6.76
CA GLY A 240 6.88 1.38 7.17
C GLY A 240 6.75 2.46 8.23
N VAL A 241 7.84 2.62 8.95
CA VAL A 241 8.03 3.78 9.82
C VAL A 241 8.12 5.04 8.97
N LEU A 242 8.78 4.97 7.82
CA LEU A 242 8.87 6.05 6.85
C LEU A 242 8.02 5.66 5.63
N ARG A 243 6.98 6.43 5.30
CA ARG A 243 5.94 6.02 4.33
C ARG A 243 6.09 6.66 2.95
N LEU A 244 6.38 7.94 2.89
CA LEU A 244 6.44 8.65 1.62
C LEU A 244 7.74 9.45 1.60
N ILE A 245 8.51 9.34 0.52
CA ILE A 245 9.66 10.22 0.25
C ILE A 245 9.36 10.90 -1.08
N GLU A 246 8.99 12.18 -1.04
CA GLU A 246 8.82 13.02 -2.23
C GLU A 246 10.02 13.96 -2.36
N GLU A 247 10.41 14.24 -3.59
CA GLU A 247 11.50 15.17 -3.89
C GLU A 247 10.98 16.30 -4.74
N ALA A 248 11.41 17.51 -4.43
CA ALA A 248 11.06 18.69 -5.19
C ALA A 248 12.27 19.61 -5.29
N ASP A 249 12.48 20.15 -6.50
CA ASP A 249 13.39 21.27 -6.70
C ASP A 249 12.70 22.57 -6.29
N LEU A 250 13.43 23.44 -5.60
CA LEU A 250 13.03 24.81 -5.45
C LEU A 250 13.52 25.62 -6.65
N PRO A 251 12.64 26.19 -7.49
CA PRO A 251 13.02 26.84 -8.75
C PRO A 251 13.88 28.11 -8.58
N GLN A 252 14.21 28.51 -7.35
CA GLN A 252 14.87 29.80 -7.03
C GLN A 252 16.16 29.68 -6.22
N VAL A 253 16.55 28.47 -5.77
CA VAL A 253 17.76 28.26 -4.94
C VAL A 253 18.38 26.91 -5.34
N PRO A 254 19.73 26.74 -5.36
CA PRO A 254 20.38 25.44 -5.48
C PRO A 254 20.22 24.64 -4.17
N ARG A 255 18.98 24.45 -3.73
CA ARG A 255 18.59 23.66 -2.56
C ARG A 255 17.52 22.68 -3.00
N HIS A 256 17.73 21.44 -2.59
CA HIS A 256 16.81 20.35 -2.85
C HIS A 256 16.02 20.05 -1.60
N HIS A 257 14.73 19.79 -1.76
CA HIS A 257 13.85 19.44 -0.67
C HIS A 257 13.44 17.97 -0.79
N SER A 258 13.44 17.27 0.33
CA SER A 258 12.85 15.95 0.44
C SER A 258 11.78 15.97 1.52
N ARG A 259 10.58 15.48 1.21
CA ARG A 259 9.48 15.34 2.16
C ARG A 259 9.37 13.89 2.57
N VAL A 260 9.44 13.62 3.86
CA VAL A 260 9.28 12.29 4.44
C VAL A 260 8.04 12.24 5.33
N ARG A 261 7.15 11.28 5.11
CA ARG A 261 6.07 10.99 6.07
C ARG A 261 6.53 9.92 7.06
N VAL A 262 6.46 10.21 8.35
CA VAL A 262 6.81 9.25 9.41
C VAL A 262 5.58 8.82 10.19
N ALA A 263 5.42 7.52 10.36
CA ALA A 263 4.42 6.94 11.23
C ALA A 263 4.77 7.26 12.69
N CYS A 264 3.98 8.14 13.29
CA CYS A 264 4.06 8.40 14.72
C CYS A 264 3.06 7.49 15.43
N ASP A 265 3.58 6.67 16.34
CA ASP A 265 2.78 5.82 17.22
C ASP A 265 2.26 6.61 18.43
N ALA A 266 1.93 7.90 18.21
CA ALA A 266 1.45 8.79 19.26
C ALA A 266 0.28 8.12 19.98
N VAL A 267 0.37 8.13 21.31
CA VAL A 267 -0.37 7.32 22.28
C VAL A 267 -1.90 7.37 22.17
N VAL A 268 -2.49 8.23 21.32
CA VAL A 268 -3.95 8.32 21.15
C VAL A 268 -4.42 8.34 19.68
N ALA A 269 -3.54 8.53 18.69
CA ALA A 269 -3.90 8.36 17.28
C ALA A 269 -2.66 8.11 16.42
N ARG A 270 -2.61 6.96 15.73
CA ARG A 270 -1.65 6.72 14.66
C ARG A 270 -1.84 7.80 13.60
N ARG A 271 -0.87 8.70 13.48
CA ARG A 271 -0.85 9.73 12.46
C ARG A 271 0.52 9.80 11.83
N ASP A 272 0.50 10.07 10.54
CA ASP A 272 1.74 10.34 9.83
C ASP A 272 2.06 11.82 9.98
N VAL A 273 3.28 12.11 10.41
CA VAL A 273 3.80 13.46 10.43
C VAL A 273 4.66 13.64 9.18
N GLU A 274 4.38 14.68 8.41
CA GLU A 274 5.24 15.08 7.31
C GLU A 274 6.40 15.91 7.84
N VAL A 275 7.59 15.59 7.37
CA VAL A 275 8.84 16.24 7.72
C VAL A 275 9.55 16.62 6.43
N VAL A 276 10.06 17.84 6.36
CA VAL A 276 10.83 18.32 5.21
C VAL A 276 12.29 18.41 5.62
N GLY A 277 13.17 17.83 4.81
CA GLY A 277 14.61 18.02 4.89
C GLY A 277 15.13 18.80 3.69
N GLU A 278 16.26 19.45 3.88
CA GLU A 278 16.92 20.29 2.89
C GLU A 278 18.37 19.85 2.69
N GLY A 279 18.88 20.00 1.46
CA GLY A 279 20.26 19.64 1.15
C GLY A 279 20.81 20.37 -0.07
N ALA A 280 22.14 20.34 -0.20
CA ALA A 280 22.85 20.84 -1.38
C ALA A 280 22.63 19.96 -2.62
N ASP A 281 22.22 18.71 -2.41
CA ASP A 281 21.77 17.76 -3.42
C ASP A 281 20.59 16.93 -2.86
N PHE A 282 19.94 16.11 -3.69
CA PHE A 282 18.84 15.26 -3.27
C PHE A 282 19.25 14.20 -2.23
N ALA A 283 20.50 13.71 -2.25
CA ALA A 283 20.94 12.72 -1.28
C ALA A 283 21.03 13.34 0.12
N ALA A 284 21.65 14.51 0.24
CA ALA A 284 21.71 15.29 1.46
C ALA A 284 20.30 15.66 1.96
N ALA A 285 19.41 16.10 1.06
CA ALA A 285 18.04 16.47 1.41
C ALA A 285 17.24 15.26 1.94
N ARG A 286 17.38 14.08 1.31
CA ARG A 286 16.78 12.83 1.79
C ARG A 286 17.32 12.43 3.15
N SER A 287 18.64 12.42 3.32
CA SER A 287 19.26 12.00 4.57
C SER A 287 18.89 12.93 5.72
N ASP A 288 18.80 14.24 5.47
CA ASP A 288 18.26 15.22 6.43
C ASP A 288 16.78 14.93 6.76
N ALA A 289 15.93 14.74 5.74
CA ALA A 289 14.50 14.49 5.93
C ALA A 289 14.24 13.19 6.72
N VAL A 290 14.96 12.11 6.40
CA VAL A 290 14.89 10.81 7.09
C VAL A 290 15.35 10.93 8.54
N ARG A 291 16.48 11.61 8.79
CA ARG A 291 16.96 11.83 10.15
C ARG A 291 15.93 12.60 10.97
N ARG A 292 15.45 13.74 10.47
CA ARG A 292 14.41 14.54 11.15
C ARG A 292 13.15 13.73 11.40
N ALA A 293 12.70 12.94 10.42
CA ALA A 293 11.57 12.03 10.57
C ALA A 293 11.78 11.03 11.72
N LEU A 294 12.97 10.42 11.82
CA LEU A 294 13.30 9.51 12.91
C LEU A 294 13.39 10.21 14.27
N ALA A 295 13.82 11.47 14.33
CA ALA A 295 13.79 12.28 15.54
C ALA A 295 12.35 12.55 16.02
N VAL A 296 11.47 12.93 15.09
CA VAL A 296 10.02 13.09 15.36
C VAL A 296 9.39 11.79 15.82
N ARG A 297 9.78 10.65 15.24
CA ARG A 297 9.34 9.35 15.72
C ARG A 297 9.78 9.08 17.16
N ALA A 298 11.06 9.25 17.48
CA ALA A 298 11.59 9.01 18.82
C ALA A 298 10.86 9.85 19.88
N GLU A 299 10.51 11.10 19.55
CA GLU A 299 9.71 11.98 20.39
C GLU A 299 8.24 11.51 20.55
N SER A 300 7.69 10.83 19.54
CA SER A 300 6.31 10.33 19.54
C SER A 300 6.12 8.97 20.22
N VAL A 301 7.18 8.18 20.33
CA VAL A 301 7.17 6.88 20.99
C VAL A 301 7.47 7.08 22.47
N LEU A 302 6.70 6.45 23.35
CA LEU A 302 6.90 6.55 24.81
C LEU A 302 7.22 5.16 25.37
N ASP A 303 8.36 5.04 26.05
CA ASP A 303 8.65 3.85 26.86
C ASP A 303 8.26 4.11 28.33
N PRO A 304 7.17 3.50 28.84
CA PRO A 304 6.70 3.76 30.20
C PRO A 304 7.65 3.26 31.28
N ARG A 305 8.64 2.41 30.94
CA ARG A 305 9.68 1.93 31.87
C ARG A 305 10.67 3.04 32.22
N ARG A 306 10.82 4.05 31.36
CA ARG A 306 11.69 5.21 31.57
C ARG A 306 10.98 6.40 32.22
N VAL A 307 9.66 6.31 32.36
CA VAL A 307 8.82 7.35 32.96
C VAL A 307 8.73 7.14 34.46
N LEU A 308 8.81 8.24 35.21
CA LEU A 308 8.71 8.29 36.66
C LEU A 308 7.37 8.92 37.08
N ASP A 309 6.73 8.32 38.08
CA ASP A 309 5.55 8.86 38.76
C ASP A 309 5.92 10.06 39.67
N GLY A 310 4.91 10.67 40.30
CA GLY A 310 5.12 11.78 41.25
C GLY A 310 5.98 11.41 42.47
N ALA A 311 6.08 10.12 42.82
CA ALA A 311 6.96 9.62 43.86
C ALA A 311 8.39 9.32 43.36
N GLY A 312 8.64 9.47 42.05
CA GLY A 312 9.93 9.18 41.43
C GLY A 312 10.17 7.71 41.11
N ARG A 313 9.14 6.89 41.10
CA ARG A 313 9.23 5.45 40.78
C ARG A 313 8.86 5.22 39.33
N ALA A 314 9.47 4.22 38.69
CA ALA A 314 9.15 3.86 37.32
C ALA A 314 7.66 3.45 37.20
N VAL A 315 6.99 3.95 36.16
CA VAL A 315 5.55 3.70 35.93
C VAL A 315 5.28 2.26 35.44
N ALA A 316 6.29 1.60 34.88
CA ALA A 316 6.25 0.19 34.51
C ALA A 316 7.53 -0.54 34.92
N ALA A 317 7.41 -1.81 35.32
CA ALA A 317 8.54 -2.67 35.61
C ALA A 317 9.31 -3.08 34.34
N PRO A 318 10.61 -3.38 34.42
CA PRO A 318 11.38 -3.89 33.28
C PRO A 318 10.81 -5.17 32.67
N THR A 319 10.14 -5.99 33.49
CA THR A 319 9.54 -7.28 33.12
C THR A 319 8.04 -7.18 32.80
N ALA A 320 7.50 -5.97 32.68
CA ALA A 320 6.08 -5.77 32.37
C ALA A 320 5.71 -6.40 31.02
N SER A 321 4.56 -7.06 30.98
CA SER A 321 3.95 -7.60 29.77
C SER A 321 3.55 -6.48 28.79
N LEU A 322 3.31 -6.85 27.53
CA LEU A 322 2.89 -5.90 26.49
C LEU A 322 1.58 -5.17 26.84
N GLU A 323 0.65 -5.85 27.51
CA GLU A 323 -0.62 -5.26 27.94
C GLU A 323 -0.41 -4.25 29.08
N GLU A 324 0.42 -4.58 30.07
CA GLU A 324 0.79 -3.67 31.15
C GLU A 324 1.53 -2.43 30.63
N LEU A 325 2.42 -2.60 29.64
CA LEU A 325 3.12 -1.49 28.98
C LEU A 325 2.13 -0.58 28.25
N ARG A 326 1.16 -1.15 27.53
CA ARG A 326 0.11 -0.37 26.84
C ARG A 326 -0.73 0.43 27.84
N GLU A 327 -1.13 -0.18 28.94
CA GLU A 327 -1.92 0.50 29.97
C GLU A 327 -1.11 1.58 30.70
N ALA A 328 0.17 1.32 30.99
CA ALA A 328 1.07 2.32 31.55
C ALA A 328 1.20 3.54 30.62
N VAL A 329 1.39 3.31 29.32
CA VAL A 329 1.44 4.37 28.30
C VAL A 329 0.15 5.21 28.29
N ARG A 330 -1.04 4.56 28.32
CA ARG A 330 -2.33 5.27 28.39
C ARG A 330 -2.43 6.15 29.64
N ARG A 331 -2.04 5.63 30.81
CA ARG A 331 -2.05 6.38 32.08
C ARG A 331 -1.10 7.57 32.04
N VAL A 332 0.12 7.39 31.54
CA VAL A 332 1.10 8.49 31.41
C VAL A 332 0.55 9.58 30.50
N VAL A 333 -0.08 9.24 29.39
CA VAL A 333 -0.60 10.26 28.48
C VAL A 333 -1.85 10.94 29.00
N ALA A 334 -2.72 10.23 29.72
CA ALA A 334 -3.84 10.85 30.43
C ALA A 334 -3.38 11.81 31.54
N ALA A 335 -2.21 11.58 32.15
CA ALA A 335 -1.65 12.36 33.25
C ALA A 335 -0.23 12.88 32.95
N HIS A 336 -0.01 13.39 31.73
CA HIS A 336 1.34 13.70 31.21
C HIS A 336 2.06 14.81 31.98
N THR A 337 1.35 15.68 32.69
CA THR A 337 1.92 16.73 33.54
C THR A 337 2.37 16.21 34.91
N ALA A 338 1.82 15.08 35.37
CA ALA A 338 2.17 14.45 36.64
C ALA A 338 3.31 13.43 36.50
N SER A 339 3.71 13.13 35.27
CA SER A 339 4.75 12.16 34.94
C SER A 339 6.01 12.87 34.46
N THR A 340 7.17 12.33 34.82
CA THR A 340 8.47 12.92 34.46
C THR A 340 9.41 11.89 33.85
N VAL A 341 10.44 12.34 33.15
CA VAL A 341 11.58 11.54 32.70
C VAL A 341 12.88 12.15 33.18
N PRO A 342 13.93 11.34 33.41
CA PRO A 342 15.24 11.88 33.73
C PRO A 342 15.80 12.68 32.54
N GLY A 343 16.33 13.87 32.82
CA GLY A 343 17.12 14.67 31.90
C GLY A 343 18.38 15.18 32.59
N ARG A 344 19.33 15.71 31.83
CA ARG A 344 20.60 16.26 32.33
C ARG A 344 20.69 17.75 32.07
N LEU A 345 20.93 18.53 33.12
CA LEU A 345 21.15 19.97 32.99
C LEU A 345 22.42 20.23 32.17
N LEU A 346 22.35 21.11 31.17
CA LEU A 346 23.49 21.39 30.30
C LEU A 346 24.63 22.13 31.00
N ALA A 347 24.32 22.91 32.04
CA ALA A 347 25.30 23.72 32.75
C ALA A 347 26.31 22.89 33.54
N ASP A 348 25.86 21.82 34.21
CA ASP A 348 26.68 21.05 35.17
C ASP A 348 26.52 19.53 35.05
N GLY A 349 25.64 19.03 34.18
CA GLY A 349 25.37 17.61 33.98
C GLY A 349 24.49 16.96 35.05
N SER A 350 23.98 17.72 36.03
CA SER A 350 23.11 17.21 37.09
C SER A 350 21.82 16.61 36.53
N THR A 351 21.30 15.55 37.17
CA THR A 351 20.07 14.89 36.72
C THR A 351 18.85 15.62 37.29
N LEU A 352 17.94 16.03 36.40
CA LEU A 352 16.67 16.68 36.71
C LEU A 352 15.49 15.87 36.20
N ARG A 353 14.32 16.09 36.79
CA ARG A 353 13.06 15.52 36.33
C ARG A 353 12.41 16.46 35.32
N VAL A 354 12.25 16.00 34.10
CA VAL A 354 11.62 16.74 33.01
C VAL A 354 10.18 16.28 32.85
N PRO A 355 9.18 17.17 32.84
CA PRO A 355 7.81 16.81 32.53
C PRO A 355 7.70 16.06 31.20
N VAL A 356 6.93 14.97 31.18
CA VAL A 356 6.70 14.17 29.96
C VAL A 356 6.16 15.04 28.82
N SER A 357 5.32 16.02 29.12
CA SER A 357 4.78 16.96 28.13
C SER A 357 5.82 17.88 27.46
N LEU A 358 7.00 18.05 28.07
CA LEU A 358 8.12 18.77 27.46
C LEU A 358 9.05 17.82 26.70
N ALA A 359 9.22 16.58 27.18
CA ALA A 359 10.10 15.60 26.57
C ALA A 359 9.48 14.92 25.34
N PHE A 360 8.20 14.58 25.37
CA PHE A 360 7.50 13.77 24.36
C PHE A 360 6.30 14.48 23.77
N ARG A 361 5.90 14.04 22.58
CA ARG A 361 4.67 14.51 21.94
C ARG A 361 3.46 13.70 22.44
N CYS A 362 2.78 14.21 23.46
CA CYS A 362 1.65 13.51 24.11
C CYS A 362 0.25 13.94 23.65
N SER A 363 0.11 14.99 22.82
CA SER A 363 -1.19 15.40 22.27
C SER A 363 -1.08 15.98 20.86
N ASP A 364 -2.18 15.91 20.12
CA ASP A 364 -2.31 16.48 18.76
C ASP A 364 -2.21 18.01 18.72
N ALA A 365 -2.61 18.67 19.81
CA ALA A 365 -2.58 20.12 19.95
C ALA A 365 -1.18 20.65 20.29
N ALA A 366 -0.26 19.77 20.72
CA ALA A 366 1.10 20.17 21.00
C ALA A 366 1.87 20.36 19.67
N PRO A 367 2.40 21.57 19.41
CA PRO A 367 3.28 21.78 18.26
C PRO A 367 4.49 20.85 18.36
N ALA A 368 5.08 20.51 17.21
CA ALA A 368 6.38 19.84 17.19
C ALA A 368 7.36 20.69 18.01
N THR A 369 7.86 20.11 19.09
CA THR A 369 8.77 20.82 19.99
C THR A 369 10.14 20.89 19.32
N GLY A 370 10.65 22.11 19.13
CA GLY A 370 12.02 22.33 18.66
C GLY A 370 13.06 21.72 19.61
N GLY A 371 14.34 21.83 19.25
CA GLY A 371 15.44 21.30 20.07
C GLY A 371 15.71 19.81 19.90
N LEU A 372 15.28 19.19 18.81
CA LEU A 372 15.59 17.80 18.49
C LEU A 372 16.88 17.71 17.67
N GLY A 373 17.75 16.77 18.03
CA GLY A 373 18.95 16.44 17.27
C GLY A 373 19.12 14.94 17.16
N VAL A 374 19.57 14.49 16.00
CA VAL A 374 19.71 13.08 15.65
C VAL A 374 20.99 12.87 14.85
N ALA A 375 21.82 11.94 15.32
CA ALA A 375 23.09 11.62 14.69
C ALA A 375 23.53 10.20 15.05
N GLU A 376 24.66 9.75 14.52
CA GLU A 376 25.24 8.45 14.90
C GLU A 376 25.94 8.51 16.27
N THR A 377 26.36 9.72 16.68
CA THR A 377 27.02 9.96 17.96
C THR A 377 26.18 10.84 18.87
N ALA A 378 26.38 10.68 20.18
CA ALA A 378 25.62 11.42 21.18
C ALA A 378 26.00 12.91 21.19
N GLU A 379 27.28 13.21 20.95
CA GLU A 379 27.85 14.55 20.86
C GLU A 379 27.28 15.32 19.67
N GLU A 380 27.19 14.69 18.49
CA GLU A 380 26.60 15.31 17.30
C GLU A 380 25.10 15.51 17.45
N ALA A 381 24.39 14.51 17.99
CA ALA A 381 22.96 14.62 18.27
C ALA A 381 22.70 15.80 19.22
N LEU A 382 23.55 15.99 20.25
CA LEU A 382 23.45 17.13 21.15
C LEU A 382 23.75 18.45 20.43
N ARG A 383 24.79 18.50 19.59
CA ARG A 383 25.12 19.70 18.83
C ARG A 383 23.94 20.15 17.96
N PHE A 384 23.35 19.24 17.20
CA PHE A 384 22.16 19.54 16.38
C PHE A 384 20.95 19.95 17.21
N ALA A 385 20.74 19.32 18.37
CA ALA A 385 19.66 19.68 19.28
C ALA A 385 19.84 21.12 19.83
N ARG A 386 21.09 21.56 20.07
CA ARG A 386 21.40 22.91 20.52
C ARG A 386 21.28 23.96 19.42
N GLU A 387 21.60 23.61 18.17
CA GLU A 387 21.41 24.51 17.02
C GLU A 387 19.94 24.86 16.79
N THR A 388 19.03 23.98 17.21
CA THR A 388 17.58 24.15 17.08
C THR A 388 16.88 24.61 18.37
N ALA A 389 17.63 24.83 19.45
CA ALA A 389 17.11 25.28 20.75
C ALA A 389 17.83 26.56 21.25
N PRO A 390 17.22 27.35 22.15
CA PRO A 390 17.91 28.44 22.85
C PRO A 390 18.87 27.89 23.91
N ALA A 391 19.96 27.24 23.48
CA ALA A 391 20.85 26.45 24.35
C ALA A 391 21.73 27.26 25.31
N SER A 392 21.58 28.58 25.34
CA SER A 392 22.22 29.50 26.30
C SER A 392 21.38 29.71 27.57
N ASP A 393 20.16 29.20 27.64
CA ASP A 393 19.34 29.27 28.86
C ASP A 393 19.95 28.35 29.94
N PRO A 394 20.22 28.86 31.17
CA PRO A 394 20.78 28.05 32.25
C PRO A 394 19.86 26.92 32.71
N ARG A 395 18.58 26.93 32.31
CA ARG A 395 17.58 25.88 32.58
C ARG A 395 17.47 24.85 31.45
N ALA A 396 18.37 24.90 30.47
CA ALA A 396 18.36 23.96 29.36
C ALA A 396 18.77 22.55 29.82
N VAL A 397 17.89 21.58 29.56
CA VAL A 397 18.04 20.18 29.95
C VAL A 397 18.00 19.29 28.71
N VAL A 398 18.90 18.32 28.65
CA VAL A 398 18.94 17.29 27.62
C VAL A 398 18.17 16.06 28.07
N VAL A 399 17.27 15.57 27.23
CA VAL A 399 16.58 14.29 27.38
C VAL A 399 17.08 13.35 26.28
N ASP A 400 17.52 12.15 26.68
CA ASP A 400 17.94 11.10 25.75
C ASP A 400 16.71 10.28 25.28
N LEU A 401 16.45 10.28 23.97
CA LEU A 401 15.31 9.61 23.32
C LEU A 401 15.75 8.31 22.62
N ASP A 402 16.64 7.55 23.27
CA ASP A 402 17.23 6.29 22.81
C ASP A 402 16.35 5.05 23.06
N HIS A 403 15.08 5.24 23.41
CA HIS A 403 14.12 4.17 23.71
C HIS A 403 13.41 3.60 22.47
N ASP A 404 13.45 4.30 21.33
CA ASP A 404 12.84 3.79 20.10
C ASP A 404 13.72 2.69 19.49
N PRO A 405 13.22 1.44 19.37
CA PRO A 405 14.00 0.31 18.87
C PRO A 405 14.35 0.42 17.39
N VAL A 406 13.55 1.16 16.60
CA VAL A 406 13.82 1.40 15.18
C VAL A 406 14.99 2.37 15.04
N VAL A 407 15.01 3.45 15.82
CA VAL A 407 16.13 4.40 15.86
C VAL A 407 17.41 3.70 16.31
N ALA A 408 17.33 2.93 17.40
CA ALA A 408 18.49 2.20 17.93
C ALA A 408 19.04 1.20 16.90
N ARG A 409 18.18 0.48 16.18
CA ARG A 409 18.58 -0.46 15.12
C ARG A 409 19.30 0.23 13.95
N LEU A 410 18.99 1.50 13.69
CA LEU A 410 19.66 2.29 12.66
C LEU A 410 21.01 2.85 13.11
N GLY A 411 21.42 2.61 14.37
CA GLY A 411 22.66 3.12 14.95
C GLY A 411 22.59 4.63 15.20
N LEU A 412 21.40 5.17 15.45
CA LEU A 412 21.20 6.59 15.72
C LEU A 412 20.96 6.86 17.20
N VAL A 413 21.38 8.04 17.64
CA VAL A 413 21.08 8.65 18.92
C VAL A 413 20.19 9.85 18.66
N VAL A 414 19.06 9.94 19.38
CA VAL A 414 18.21 11.14 19.39
C VAL A 414 18.27 11.80 20.75
N ARG A 415 18.50 13.11 20.74
CA ARG A 415 18.50 13.96 21.93
C ARG A 415 17.55 15.12 21.74
N LYS A 416 16.94 15.54 22.83
CA LYS A 416 16.08 16.73 22.87
C LYS A 416 16.59 17.70 23.92
N VAL A 417 16.71 18.96 23.56
CA VAL A 417 16.95 20.06 24.51
C VAL A 417 15.62 20.72 24.82
N VAL A 418 15.28 20.79 26.11
CA VAL A 418 14.10 21.49 26.62
C VAL A 418 14.52 22.56 27.61
N ILE A 419 13.72 23.61 27.75
CA ILE A 419 13.92 24.65 28.76
C ILE A 419 12.88 24.41 29.85
N LEU A 420 13.35 24.19 31.08
CA LEU A 420 12.45 24.09 32.22
C LEU A 420 11.85 25.47 32.56
N PRO A 421 10.56 25.51 32.97
CA PRO A 421 9.88 26.77 33.30
C PRO A 421 10.53 27.53 34.46
#